data_AF-A0A0S8JIP6-F1
#
_entry.id   AF-A0A0S8JIP6-F1
#
_cell.length_a   1.000
_cell.length_b   1.000
_cell.length_c   1.000
_cell.angle_alpha   90.00
_cell.angle_beta   90.00
_cell.angle_gamma   90.00
#
_symmetry.space_group_name_H-M   'P 1'
#
loop_
_entity.id
_entity.type
_entity.pdbx_description
1 polymer ?
#
loop_
_entity_poly.entity_id
_entity_poly.type
_entity_poly.pdbx_seq_one_letter_code
_entity_poly.pdbx_strand_id
1 'polypeptide(L)'
;MAKRIGVLLSGCGVMDGSEIHEAVLTLLAIDNAGAEAVCVAPNVDQMHVVNHVTGQPAEGQRRNVLEEAARIARGKIHDAATVSAAGLDGLVIPGGFGAAKNLCTYAVDGVNCQVNPDVARLVREMHAASKPVAALCIAPVLLAKILGEQTAVSVTIGNDAATANDIRQLGGQHANCPVEECIVDAANKIVTTPAYMLAQSIGEAGAGIEKTVRALVEMA
;
A
#
# COMPACT_ATOMS: atom_id res chain seq x y z
N MET A 1 -15.63 12.25 16.30
CA MET A 1 -15.59 12.48 14.85
C MET A 1 -15.22 11.16 14.19
N ALA A 2 -15.59 10.94 12.92
CA ALA A 2 -15.14 9.74 12.20
C ALA A 2 -13.61 9.77 12.06
N LYS A 3 -12.95 8.62 12.21
CA LYS A 3 -11.49 8.52 12.00
C LYS A 3 -11.18 8.74 10.53
N ARG A 4 -10.14 9.50 10.22
CA ARG A 4 -9.74 9.81 8.84
C ARG A 4 -8.60 8.88 8.41
N ILE A 5 -8.88 7.94 7.51
CA ILE A 5 -7.91 6.95 7.06
C ILE A 5 -7.38 7.35 5.68
N GLY A 6 -6.08 7.64 5.60
CA GLY A 6 -5.41 7.87 4.33
C GLY A 6 -5.37 6.60 3.49
N VAL A 7 -5.67 6.69 2.20
CA VAL A 7 -5.53 5.57 1.25
C VAL A 7 -4.53 5.99 0.18
N LEU A 8 -3.29 5.48 0.28
CA LEU A 8 -2.20 5.83 -0.62
C LEU A 8 -2.22 4.97 -1.88
N LEU A 9 -2.67 5.55 -2.99
CA LEU A 9 -2.79 4.91 -4.30
C LEU A 9 -1.56 5.18 -5.17
N SER A 10 -1.37 4.34 -6.18
CA SER A 10 -0.20 4.34 -7.07
C SER A 10 -0.54 4.35 -8.56
N GLY A 11 -1.79 4.61 -8.91
CA GLY A 11 -2.35 4.56 -10.27
C GLY A 11 -3.66 3.78 -10.28
N CYS A 12 -4.09 3.25 -11.43
CA CYS A 12 -5.35 2.52 -11.55
C CYS A 12 -5.24 1.27 -12.45
N GLY A 13 -4.70 0.18 -11.92
CA GLY A 13 -4.49 -1.07 -12.64
C GLY A 13 -3.36 -1.89 -12.03
N VAL A 14 -3.54 -3.20 -11.87
CA VAL A 14 -2.56 -4.05 -11.15
C VAL A 14 -1.16 -4.01 -11.72
N MET A 15 -0.97 -3.87 -13.04
CA MET A 15 0.35 -3.95 -13.66
C MET A 15 1.13 -2.63 -13.66
N ASP A 16 0.46 -1.49 -13.58
CA ASP A 16 1.06 -0.15 -13.71
C ASP A 16 0.61 0.87 -12.65
N GLY A 17 -0.23 0.45 -11.70
CA GLY A 17 -0.79 1.28 -10.63
C GLY A 17 -1.25 0.45 -9.43
N SER A 18 -2.25 0.97 -8.70
CA SER A 18 -2.87 0.22 -7.61
C SER A 18 -3.73 -0.92 -8.11
N GLU A 19 -3.72 -2.04 -7.40
CA GLU A 19 -4.67 -3.13 -7.63
C GLU A 19 -6.10 -2.63 -7.30
N ILE A 20 -7.00 -2.76 -8.28
CA ILE A 20 -8.30 -2.08 -8.25
C ILE A 20 -9.21 -2.75 -7.21
N HIS A 21 -9.22 -4.07 -7.13
CA HIS A 21 -10.05 -4.78 -6.16
C HIS A 21 -9.57 -4.50 -4.72
N GLU A 22 -8.26 -4.54 -4.46
CA GLU A 22 -7.68 -4.23 -3.15
C GLU A 22 -8.04 -2.81 -2.73
N ALA A 23 -7.89 -1.83 -3.63
CA ALA A 23 -8.25 -0.45 -3.35
C ALA A 23 -9.75 -0.29 -3.05
N VAL A 24 -10.64 -0.89 -3.86
CA VAL A 24 -12.10 -0.80 -3.66
C VAL A 24 -12.54 -1.52 -2.38
N LEU A 25 -12.00 -2.71 -2.10
CA LEU A 25 -12.29 -3.47 -0.87
C LEU A 25 -11.78 -2.72 0.36
N THR A 26 -10.63 -2.06 0.26
CA THR A 26 -10.11 -1.19 1.32
C THR A 26 -11.07 -0.03 1.60
N LEU A 27 -11.52 0.68 0.56
CA LEU A 27 -12.46 1.79 0.70
C LEU A 27 -13.79 1.33 1.32
N LEU A 28 -14.31 0.18 0.87
CA LEU A 28 -15.52 -0.43 1.43
C LEU A 28 -15.35 -0.79 2.91
N ALA A 29 -14.22 -1.40 3.28
CA ALA A 29 -13.96 -1.78 4.66
C ALA A 29 -13.80 -0.57 5.59
N ILE A 30 -13.21 0.53 5.11
CA ILE A 30 -13.12 1.80 5.86
C ILE A 30 -14.53 2.35 6.12
N ASP A 31 -15.37 2.40 5.08
CA ASP A 31 -16.75 2.89 5.18
C ASP A 31 -17.61 2.03 6.14
N ASN A 32 -17.53 0.70 6.01
CA ASN A 32 -18.19 -0.25 6.90
C ASN A 32 -17.74 -0.12 8.37
N ALA A 33 -16.50 0.33 8.60
CA ALA A 33 -15.97 0.59 9.94
C ALA A 33 -16.36 1.97 10.50
N GLY A 34 -17.15 2.77 9.77
CA GLY A 34 -17.60 4.10 10.18
C GLY A 34 -16.50 5.17 10.13
N ALA A 35 -15.44 4.93 9.34
CA ALA A 35 -14.34 5.86 9.14
C ALA A 35 -14.44 6.57 7.78
N GLU A 36 -13.72 7.67 7.61
CA GLU A 36 -13.65 8.44 6.37
C GLU A 36 -12.37 8.10 5.61
N ALA A 37 -12.49 7.66 4.35
CA ALA A 37 -11.33 7.48 3.47
C ALA A 37 -10.86 8.81 2.89
N VAL A 38 -9.56 9.09 3.00
CA VAL A 38 -8.87 10.23 2.38
C VAL A 38 -7.90 9.69 1.35
N CYS A 39 -8.30 9.65 0.08
CA CYS A 39 -7.44 9.13 -0.99
C CYS A 39 -6.27 10.08 -1.28
N VAL A 40 -5.08 9.51 -1.46
CA VAL A 40 -3.83 10.23 -1.69
C VAL A 40 -3.04 9.52 -2.78
N ALA A 41 -2.34 10.26 -3.64
CA ALA A 41 -1.36 9.68 -4.58
C ALA A 41 -0.26 10.70 -4.90
N PRO A 42 0.97 10.26 -5.22
CA PRO A 42 2.00 11.19 -5.67
C PRO A 42 1.69 11.72 -7.08
N ASN A 43 1.90 13.02 -7.29
CA ASN A 43 1.73 13.64 -8.60
C ASN A 43 2.98 13.47 -9.48
N VAL A 44 3.17 12.25 -9.98
CA VAL A 44 4.31 11.87 -10.84
C VAL A 44 3.83 11.04 -12.03
N ASP A 45 4.64 10.94 -13.07
CA ASP A 45 4.38 10.00 -14.16
C ASP A 45 4.47 8.55 -13.66
N GLN A 46 3.62 7.67 -14.19
CA GLN A 46 3.81 6.23 -14.03
C GLN A 46 5.12 5.80 -14.69
N MET A 47 5.80 4.82 -14.09
CA MET A 47 7.03 4.25 -14.66
C MET A 47 6.80 3.69 -16.08
N HIS A 48 5.65 3.04 -16.29
CA HIS A 48 5.17 2.60 -17.60
C HIS A 48 3.63 2.55 -17.63
N VAL A 49 3.07 2.45 -18.83
CA VAL A 49 1.65 2.16 -19.06
C VAL A 49 1.55 0.76 -19.62
N VAL A 50 0.66 -0.06 -19.09
CA VAL A 50 0.54 -1.48 -19.49
C VAL A 50 -0.85 -1.76 -20.05
N ASN A 51 -0.91 -2.38 -21.22
CA ASN A 51 -2.16 -2.92 -21.73
C ASN A 51 -2.51 -4.17 -20.93
N HIS A 52 -3.58 -4.07 -20.13
CA HIS A 52 -3.95 -5.15 -19.22
C HIS A 52 -4.50 -6.41 -19.89
N VAL A 53 -4.90 -6.33 -21.17
CA VAL A 53 -5.33 -7.50 -21.95
C VAL A 53 -4.14 -8.29 -22.46
N THR A 54 -3.06 -7.63 -22.87
CA THR A 54 -1.89 -8.28 -23.46
C THR A 54 -0.74 -8.50 -22.47
N GLY A 55 -0.75 -7.80 -21.33
CA GLY A 55 0.36 -7.77 -20.39
C GLY A 55 1.60 -7.02 -20.90
N GLN A 56 1.50 -6.34 -22.04
CA GLN A 56 2.63 -5.66 -22.68
C GLN A 56 2.63 -4.16 -22.39
N PRO A 57 3.82 -3.52 -22.30
CA PRO A 57 3.92 -2.08 -22.28
C PRO A 57 3.21 -1.43 -23.48
N ALA A 58 2.44 -0.39 -23.23
CA ALA A 58 1.83 0.44 -24.27
C ALA A 58 2.84 1.52 -24.69
N GLU A 59 3.77 1.16 -25.58
CA GLU A 59 4.85 2.05 -26.02
C GLU A 59 4.33 3.41 -26.51
N GLY A 60 5.03 4.48 -26.11
CA GLY A 60 4.69 5.86 -26.45
C GLY A 60 3.54 6.47 -25.64
N GLN A 61 2.86 5.70 -24.78
CA GLN A 61 1.84 6.24 -23.87
C GLN A 61 2.47 6.69 -22.55
N ARG A 62 1.95 7.80 -22.01
CA ARG A 62 2.30 8.33 -20.69
C ARG A 62 1.02 8.63 -19.92
N ARG A 63 1.03 8.35 -18.63
CA ARG A 63 -0.07 8.61 -17.69
C ARG A 63 0.51 9.08 -16.36
N ASN A 64 -0.24 9.93 -15.66
CA ASN A 64 0.12 10.43 -14.35
C ASN A 64 -0.54 9.58 -13.24
N VAL A 65 0.21 9.27 -12.19
CA VAL A 65 -0.23 8.44 -11.06
C VAL A 65 -1.43 9.02 -10.34
N LEU A 66 -1.41 10.32 -10.02
CA LEU A 66 -2.51 11.01 -9.32
C LEU A 66 -3.77 11.07 -10.20
N GLU A 67 -3.61 11.44 -11.47
CA GLU A 67 -4.73 11.53 -12.41
C GLU A 67 -5.42 10.18 -12.63
N GLU A 68 -4.65 9.11 -12.79
CA GLU A 68 -5.22 7.78 -12.97
C GLU A 68 -5.83 7.24 -11.67
N ALA A 69 -5.18 7.45 -10.52
CA ALA A 69 -5.74 7.08 -9.20
C ALA A 69 -7.05 7.83 -8.88
N ALA A 70 -7.26 9.03 -9.42
CA ALA A 70 -8.50 9.77 -9.29
C ALA A 70 -9.72 9.01 -9.85
N ARG A 71 -9.51 8.05 -10.77
CA ARG A 71 -10.56 7.16 -11.29
C ARG A 71 -11.15 6.28 -10.18
N ILE A 72 -10.30 5.69 -9.34
CA ILE A 72 -10.72 4.90 -8.16
C ILE A 72 -11.45 5.81 -7.17
N ALA A 73 -10.86 6.97 -6.89
CA ALA A 73 -11.37 7.91 -5.88
C ALA A 73 -12.56 8.78 -6.35
N ARG A 74 -13.06 8.60 -7.57
CA ARG A 74 -14.12 9.43 -8.18
C ARG A 74 -13.82 10.93 -8.11
N GLY A 75 -12.55 11.30 -8.35
CA GLY A 75 -12.05 12.67 -8.30
C GLY A 75 -11.76 13.22 -6.88
N LYS A 76 -12.06 12.48 -5.82
CA LYS A 76 -11.79 12.89 -4.42
C LYS A 76 -10.43 12.40 -3.95
N ILE A 77 -9.36 13.00 -4.46
CA ILE A 77 -7.98 12.58 -4.19
C ILE A 77 -7.07 13.79 -3.98
N HIS A 78 -6.06 13.62 -3.14
CA HIS A 78 -5.07 14.65 -2.82
C HIS A 78 -3.67 14.25 -3.29
N ASP A 79 -2.85 15.26 -3.59
CA ASP A 79 -1.42 15.04 -3.83
C ASP A 79 -0.73 14.67 -2.51
N ALA A 80 0.07 13.60 -2.53
CA ALA A 80 0.87 13.16 -1.39
C ALA A 80 1.76 14.27 -0.81
N ALA A 81 2.25 15.20 -1.63
CA ALA A 81 3.04 16.35 -1.20
C ALA A 81 2.28 17.29 -0.24
N THR A 82 0.95 17.31 -0.31
CA THR A 82 0.09 18.23 0.46
C THR A 82 -0.53 17.60 1.71
N VAL A 83 -0.42 16.28 1.85
CA VAL A 83 -0.98 15.53 2.98
C VAL A 83 0.11 15.28 4.03
N SER A 84 -0.28 15.41 5.30
CA SER A 84 0.57 15.14 6.46
C SER A 84 -0.15 14.26 7.48
N ALA A 85 0.62 13.65 8.37
CA ALA A 85 0.08 12.84 9.46
C ALA A 85 -0.85 13.63 10.38
N ALA A 86 -0.78 14.96 10.44
CA ALA A 86 -1.69 15.77 11.27
C ALA A 86 -3.15 15.66 10.82
N GLY A 87 -3.41 15.42 9.53
CA GLY A 87 -4.75 15.34 8.96
C GLY A 87 -5.38 13.94 8.93
N LEU A 88 -4.64 12.89 9.33
CA LEU A 88 -5.04 11.49 9.23
C LEU A 88 -4.92 10.80 10.59
N ASP A 89 -5.75 9.81 10.85
CA ASP A 89 -5.68 8.96 12.05
C ASP A 89 -5.04 7.59 11.74
N GLY A 90 -5.05 7.16 10.48
CA GLY A 90 -4.34 5.96 10.01
C GLY A 90 -4.03 6.06 8.51
N LEU A 91 -3.19 5.15 8.01
CA LEU A 91 -2.82 5.08 6.59
C LEU A 91 -2.92 3.64 6.10
N VAL A 92 -3.44 3.40 4.91
CA VAL A 92 -3.40 2.10 4.22
C VAL A 92 -2.83 2.27 2.82
N ILE A 93 -1.96 1.34 2.43
CA ILE A 93 -1.29 1.30 1.13
C ILE A 93 -1.73 0.01 0.41
N PRO A 94 -2.70 0.08 -0.51
CA PRO A 94 -3.03 -1.03 -1.39
C PRO A 94 -1.84 -1.45 -2.25
N GLY A 95 -1.81 -2.72 -2.66
CA GLY A 95 -0.78 -3.24 -3.53
C GLY A 95 -1.02 -2.92 -5.01
N GLY A 96 -0.68 -3.88 -5.85
CA GLY A 96 -0.46 -3.68 -7.28
C GLY A 96 0.99 -3.30 -7.57
N PHE A 97 1.45 -3.58 -8.80
CA PHE A 97 2.82 -3.30 -9.20
C PHE A 97 3.16 -1.80 -9.17
N GLY A 98 2.18 -0.89 -9.23
CA GLY A 98 2.42 0.53 -9.00
C GLY A 98 3.00 0.83 -7.61
N ALA A 99 2.69 0.03 -6.59
CA ALA A 99 3.32 0.17 -5.27
C ALA A 99 4.84 -0.12 -5.35
N ALA A 100 5.26 -1.03 -6.22
CA ALA A 100 6.66 -1.41 -6.42
C ALA A 100 7.36 -0.68 -7.59
N LYS A 101 6.64 0.15 -8.35
CA LYS A 101 7.16 0.87 -9.55
C LYS A 101 7.03 2.39 -9.48
N ASN A 102 5.97 2.89 -8.84
CA ASN A 102 5.63 4.31 -8.79
C ASN A 102 5.82 4.90 -7.38
N LEU A 103 5.50 4.13 -6.33
CA LEU A 103 5.78 4.53 -4.94
C LEU A 103 7.24 4.25 -4.55
N CYS A 104 7.88 3.27 -5.20
CA CYS A 104 9.30 2.98 -5.16
C CYS A 104 9.75 2.28 -6.44
N THR A 105 11.03 1.91 -6.54
CA THR A 105 11.60 1.19 -7.68
C THR A 105 11.86 -0.30 -7.41
N TYR A 106 11.22 -0.91 -6.40
CA TYR A 106 11.47 -2.30 -5.98
C TYR A 106 11.33 -3.33 -7.11
N ALA A 107 10.36 -3.14 -8.02
CA ALA A 107 10.14 -4.06 -9.13
C ALA A 107 11.33 -4.16 -10.10
N VAL A 108 12.25 -3.18 -10.10
CA VAL A 108 13.43 -3.15 -10.98
C VAL A 108 14.72 -3.26 -10.19
N ASP A 109 14.81 -2.53 -9.07
CA ASP A 109 16.06 -2.39 -8.31
C ASP A 109 16.15 -3.36 -7.11
N GLY A 110 15.08 -4.11 -6.82
CA GLY A 110 15.02 -5.04 -5.68
C GLY A 110 15.37 -4.33 -4.35
N VAL A 111 16.22 -4.94 -3.54
CA VAL A 111 16.65 -4.40 -2.24
C VAL A 111 17.35 -3.02 -2.34
N ASN A 112 17.87 -2.66 -3.52
CA ASN A 112 18.51 -1.37 -3.77
C ASN A 112 17.52 -0.26 -4.17
N CYS A 113 16.22 -0.54 -4.11
CA CYS A 113 15.20 0.40 -4.53
C CYS A 113 15.23 1.73 -3.79
N GLN A 114 14.75 2.75 -4.49
CA GLN A 114 14.49 4.08 -3.95
C GLN A 114 12.99 4.26 -3.76
N VAL A 115 12.61 5.00 -2.73
CA VAL A 115 11.21 5.31 -2.41
C VAL A 115 10.92 6.75 -2.84
N ASN A 116 9.73 6.99 -3.40
CA ASN A 116 9.25 8.34 -3.67
C ASN A 116 9.34 9.20 -2.38
N PRO A 117 9.91 10.43 -2.44
CA PRO A 117 10.20 11.21 -1.25
C PRO A 117 8.94 11.60 -0.46
N ASP A 118 7.83 11.90 -1.12
CA ASP A 118 6.57 12.26 -0.45
C ASP A 118 5.92 11.04 0.22
N VAL A 119 6.02 9.87 -0.41
CA VAL A 119 5.59 8.60 0.20
C VAL A 119 6.43 8.29 1.45
N ALA A 120 7.75 8.36 1.34
CA ALA A 120 8.66 8.11 2.45
C ALA A 120 8.44 9.10 3.60
N ARG A 121 8.22 10.37 3.28
CA ARG A 121 7.87 11.42 4.25
C ARG A 121 6.56 11.06 4.97
N LEU A 122 5.47 10.83 4.23
CA LEU A 122 4.16 10.57 4.83
C LEU A 122 4.18 9.34 5.75
N VAL A 123 4.80 8.23 5.32
CA VAL A 123 4.90 7.01 6.15
C VAL A 123 5.71 7.27 7.42
N ARG A 124 6.84 8.01 7.33
CA ARG A 124 7.64 8.37 8.51
C ARG A 124 6.90 9.30 9.46
N GLU A 125 6.15 10.27 8.94
CA GLU A 125 5.32 11.15 9.76
C GLU A 125 4.24 10.36 10.52
N MET A 126 3.57 9.40 9.86
CA MET A 126 2.57 8.54 10.50
C MET A 126 3.20 7.71 11.63
N HIS A 127 4.33 7.07 11.36
CA HIS A 127 5.05 6.27 12.35
C HIS A 127 5.54 7.12 13.53
N ALA A 128 6.16 8.29 13.27
CA ALA A 128 6.62 9.21 14.31
C ALA A 128 5.48 9.74 15.19
N ALA A 129 4.28 9.92 14.62
CA ALA A 129 3.08 10.29 15.35
C ALA A 129 2.38 9.12 16.06
N SER A 130 2.97 7.91 16.02
CA SER A 130 2.36 6.68 16.57
C SER A 130 0.96 6.42 16.01
N LYS A 131 0.76 6.67 14.71
CA LYS A 131 -0.48 6.39 13.98
C LYS A 131 -0.33 5.11 13.17
N PRO A 132 -1.34 4.23 13.15
CA PRO A 132 -1.18 2.93 12.51
C PRO A 132 -1.06 3.04 11.00
N VAL A 133 -0.26 2.15 10.41
CA VAL A 133 -0.04 2.05 8.96
C VAL A 133 -0.29 0.61 8.52
N ALA A 134 -1.13 0.44 7.50
CA ALA A 134 -1.40 -0.83 6.88
C ALA A 134 -0.82 -0.92 5.47
N ALA A 135 -0.37 -2.09 5.06
CA ALA A 135 0.08 -2.35 3.70
C ALA A 135 -0.39 -3.72 3.20
N LEU A 136 -0.84 -3.76 1.95
CA LEU A 136 -1.43 -4.95 1.32
C LEU A 136 -0.52 -5.49 0.23
N CYS A 137 -0.55 -6.81 0.01
CA CYS A 137 0.08 -7.44 -1.15
C CYS A 137 1.59 -7.18 -1.19
N ILE A 138 2.10 -6.50 -2.23
CA ILE A 138 3.53 -6.19 -2.35
C ILE A 138 3.94 -4.92 -1.58
N ALA A 139 2.99 -4.05 -1.20
CA ALA A 139 3.28 -2.80 -0.52
C ALA A 139 4.05 -2.91 0.82
N PRO A 140 4.01 -4.02 1.59
CA PRO A 140 4.83 -4.19 2.79
C PRO A 140 6.34 -4.04 2.59
N VAL A 141 6.87 -4.23 1.36
CA VAL A 141 8.28 -3.94 1.06
C VAL A 141 8.63 -2.47 1.27
N LEU A 142 7.67 -1.55 1.07
CA LEU A 142 7.84 -0.12 1.35
C LEU A 142 8.04 0.11 2.84
N LEU A 143 7.24 -0.55 3.70
CA LEU A 143 7.36 -0.37 5.15
C LEU A 143 8.71 -0.87 5.66
N ALA A 144 9.15 -2.03 5.17
CA ALA A 144 10.49 -2.54 5.47
C ALA A 144 11.57 -1.54 5.02
N LYS A 145 11.52 -1.06 3.77
CA LYS A 145 12.50 -0.10 3.25
C LYS A 145 12.51 1.25 3.99
N ILE A 146 11.35 1.79 4.35
CA ILE A 146 11.23 3.14 4.92
C ILE A 146 11.59 3.14 6.41
N LEU A 147 11.19 2.10 7.15
CA LEU A 147 11.27 2.04 8.62
C LEU A 147 12.35 1.07 9.13
N GLY A 148 12.80 0.11 8.32
CA GLY A 148 13.72 -0.96 8.73
C GLY A 148 15.10 -0.49 9.20
N GLU A 149 15.54 0.70 8.77
CA GLU A 149 16.76 1.33 9.29
C GLU A 149 16.59 1.90 10.72
N GLN A 150 15.35 2.18 11.13
CA GLN A 150 15.02 2.83 12.40
C GLN A 150 14.50 1.84 13.44
N THR A 151 13.69 0.88 13.01
CA THR A 151 13.05 -0.12 13.88
C THR A 151 12.78 -1.41 13.11
N ALA A 152 12.83 -2.54 13.81
CA ALA A 152 12.48 -3.82 13.23
C ALA A 152 10.96 -3.92 13.12
N VAL A 153 10.42 -3.66 11.92
CA VAL A 153 9.00 -3.81 11.60
C VAL A 153 8.67 -5.23 11.20
N SER A 154 7.63 -5.83 11.78
CA SER A 154 7.12 -7.14 11.39
C SER A 154 6.02 -7.03 10.33
N VAL A 155 6.23 -7.66 9.18
CA VAL A 155 5.32 -7.60 8.03
C VAL A 155 5.12 -8.98 7.39
N THR A 156 4.13 -9.11 6.53
CA THR A 156 3.92 -10.28 5.67
C THR A 156 3.65 -9.86 4.23
N ILE A 157 4.12 -10.67 3.28
CA ILE A 157 3.69 -10.64 1.87
C ILE A 157 3.03 -11.97 1.47
N GLY A 158 2.65 -12.79 2.44
CA GLY A 158 2.22 -14.17 2.22
C GLY A 158 3.35 -15.15 2.52
N ASN A 159 3.81 -15.89 1.52
CA ASN A 159 4.80 -16.96 1.71
C ASN A 159 5.83 -17.08 0.58
N ASP A 160 5.98 -16.06 -0.28
CA ASP A 160 7.05 -16.05 -1.28
C ASP A 160 8.42 -15.92 -0.60
N ALA A 161 9.27 -16.93 -0.77
CA ALA A 161 10.55 -17.02 -0.07
C ALA A 161 11.54 -15.93 -0.51
N ALA A 162 11.50 -15.51 -1.78
CA ALA A 162 12.43 -14.52 -2.31
C ALA A 162 12.08 -13.12 -1.79
N THR A 163 10.81 -12.71 -1.90
CA THR A 163 10.35 -11.42 -1.37
C THR A 163 10.47 -11.37 0.16
N ALA A 164 10.20 -12.49 0.85
CA ALA A 164 10.44 -12.59 2.30
C ALA A 164 11.91 -12.37 2.68
N ASN A 165 12.85 -12.85 1.85
CA ASN A 165 14.27 -12.62 2.05
C ASN A 165 14.67 -11.16 1.78
N ASP A 166 14.11 -10.54 0.74
CA ASP A 166 14.33 -9.13 0.45
C ASP A 166 13.84 -8.22 1.58
N ILE A 167 12.67 -8.51 2.16
CA ILE A 167 12.16 -7.79 3.34
C ILE A 167 13.17 -7.81 4.50
N ARG A 168 13.83 -8.95 4.74
CA ARG A 168 14.87 -9.07 5.78
C ARG A 168 16.10 -8.23 5.45
N GLN A 169 16.53 -8.22 4.19
CA GLN A 169 17.65 -7.37 3.74
C GLN A 169 17.32 -5.88 3.82
N LEU A 170 16.05 -5.52 3.65
CA LEU A 170 15.53 -4.16 3.80
C LEU A 170 15.37 -3.72 5.26
N GLY A 171 15.69 -4.58 6.24
CA GLY A 171 15.63 -4.28 7.68
C GLY A 171 14.32 -4.66 8.37
N GLY A 172 13.37 -5.26 7.64
CA GLY A 172 12.12 -5.79 8.21
C GLY A 172 12.24 -7.22 8.73
N GLN A 173 11.20 -7.68 9.41
CA GLN A 173 10.98 -9.09 9.74
C GLN A 173 9.80 -9.61 8.93
N HIS A 174 9.94 -10.81 8.34
CA HIS A 174 8.87 -11.45 7.59
C HIS A 174 8.25 -12.61 8.37
N ALA A 175 6.93 -12.60 8.49
CA ALA A 175 6.13 -13.73 8.97
C ALA A 175 5.24 -14.29 7.85
N ASN A 176 5.16 -15.61 7.72
CA ASN A 176 4.23 -16.23 6.78
C ASN A 176 2.79 -15.99 7.24
N CYS A 177 1.91 -15.64 6.31
CA CYS A 177 0.51 -15.37 6.60
C CYS A 177 -0.39 -15.99 5.52
N PRO A 178 -1.48 -16.69 5.90
CA PRO A 178 -2.53 -17.08 4.96
C PRO A 178 -3.23 -15.85 4.34
N VAL A 179 -3.84 -16.04 3.18
CA VAL A 179 -4.49 -14.94 2.41
C VAL A 179 -5.63 -14.26 3.17
N GLU A 180 -6.39 -15.01 3.96
CA GLU A 180 -7.55 -14.52 4.71
C GLU A 180 -7.18 -13.92 6.07
N GLU A 181 -5.88 -13.83 6.40
CA GLU A 181 -5.36 -13.34 7.67
C GLU A 181 -4.48 -12.10 7.48
N CYS A 182 -4.11 -11.49 8.61
CA CYS A 182 -3.15 -10.39 8.65
C CYS A 182 -2.16 -10.57 9.81
N ILE A 183 -1.01 -9.90 9.71
CA ILE A 183 -0.02 -9.78 10.79
C ILE A 183 -0.12 -8.38 11.37
N VAL A 184 -0.20 -8.29 12.70
CA VAL A 184 -0.21 -7.05 13.47
C VAL A 184 1.09 -6.93 14.27
N ASP A 185 1.90 -5.94 13.94
CA ASP A 185 3.00 -5.46 14.76
C ASP A 185 2.47 -4.36 15.69
N ALA A 186 2.05 -4.74 16.89
CA ALA A 186 1.46 -3.82 17.86
C ALA A 186 2.45 -2.77 18.36
N ALA A 187 3.76 -3.08 18.39
CA ALA A 187 4.78 -2.16 18.90
C ALA A 187 5.01 -0.99 17.94
N ASN A 188 5.06 -1.28 16.63
CA ASN A 188 5.24 -0.26 15.58
C ASN A 188 3.93 0.23 14.95
N LYS A 189 2.79 -0.31 15.40
CA LYS A 189 1.44 -0.09 14.86
C LYS A 189 1.32 -0.37 13.36
N ILE A 190 1.87 -1.49 12.91
CA ILE A 190 1.84 -1.90 11.51
C ILE A 190 0.90 -3.10 11.34
N VAL A 191 0.09 -3.08 10.28
CA VAL A 191 -0.80 -4.21 9.92
C VAL A 191 -0.58 -4.59 8.45
N THR A 192 -0.35 -5.87 8.16
CA THR A 192 -0.11 -6.30 6.76
C THR A 192 -0.84 -7.58 6.42
N THR A 193 -1.27 -7.72 5.16
CA THR A 193 -1.95 -8.92 4.66
C THR A 193 -1.51 -9.26 3.23
N PRO A 194 -1.51 -10.54 2.82
CA PRO A 194 -1.00 -10.94 1.51
C PRO A 194 -1.85 -10.52 0.31
N ALA A 195 -3.18 -10.42 0.44
CA ALA A 195 -4.09 -10.13 -0.67
C ALA A 195 -3.72 -10.91 -1.96
N TYR A 196 -3.57 -10.26 -3.13
CA TYR A 196 -3.27 -10.96 -4.39
C TYR A 196 -1.85 -11.55 -4.51
N MET A 197 -0.99 -11.43 -3.49
CA MET A 197 0.19 -12.29 -3.42
C MET A 197 -0.19 -13.77 -3.34
N LEU A 198 -1.38 -14.08 -2.80
CA LEU A 198 -1.87 -15.45 -2.62
C LEU A 198 -3.30 -15.67 -3.14
N ALA A 199 -4.16 -14.64 -3.14
CA ALA A 199 -5.57 -14.77 -3.45
C ALA A 199 -5.84 -15.32 -4.85
N GLN A 200 -6.73 -16.30 -4.92
CA GLN A 200 -7.26 -16.88 -6.16
C GLN A 200 -8.64 -16.30 -6.52
N SER A 201 -9.27 -15.59 -5.59
CA SER A 201 -10.55 -14.91 -5.81
C SER A 201 -10.62 -13.58 -5.07
N ILE A 202 -11.52 -12.70 -5.52
CA ILE A 202 -11.81 -11.43 -4.84
C ILE A 202 -12.33 -11.64 -3.41
N GLY A 203 -13.01 -12.76 -3.14
CA GLY A 203 -13.51 -13.09 -1.80
C GLY A 203 -12.38 -13.39 -0.82
N GLU A 204 -11.38 -14.16 -1.24
CA GLU A 204 -10.19 -14.44 -0.43
C GLU A 204 -9.40 -13.16 -0.12
N ALA A 205 -9.18 -12.32 -1.13
CA ALA A 205 -8.54 -11.01 -0.93
C ALA A 205 -9.36 -10.14 0.03
N GLY A 206 -10.68 -10.10 -0.14
CA GLY A 206 -11.60 -9.31 0.70
C GLY A 206 -11.53 -9.70 2.17
N ALA A 207 -11.47 -11.00 2.50
CA ALA A 207 -11.41 -11.47 3.88
C ALA A 207 -10.17 -10.94 4.63
N GLY A 208 -8.98 -11.02 4.01
CA GLY A 208 -7.74 -10.51 4.62
C GLY A 208 -7.71 -8.99 4.72
N ILE A 209 -8.22 -8.29 3.69
CA ILE A 209 -8.27 -6.83 3.65
C ILE A 209 -9.24 -6.27 4.70
N GLU A 210 -10.43 -6.88 4.86
CA GLU A 210 -11.39 -6.45 5.87
C GLU A 210 -10.81 -6.56 7.29
N LYS A 211 -10.17 -7.70 7.61
CA LYS A 211 -9.48 -7.88 8.90
C LYS A 211 -8.39 -6.83 9.12
N THR A 212 -7.60 -6.57 8.08
CA THR A 212 -6.52 -5.58 8.12
C THR A 212 -7.03 -4.17 8.38
N VAL A 213 -8.06 -3.75 7.65
CA VAL A 213 -8.66 -2.41 7.79
C VAL A 213 -9.35 -2.27 9.14
N ARG A 214 -10.05 -3.30 9.63
CA ARG A 214 -10.65 -3.27 10.96
C ARG A 214 -9.59 -3.07 12.04
N ALA A 215 -8.51 -3.84 12.02
CA ALA A 215 -7.41 -3.68 12.97
C ALA A 215 -6.76 -2.29 12.89
N LEU A 216 -6.53 -1.79 11.67
CA LEU A 216 -6.03 -0.43 11.44
C LEU A 216 -6.94 0.62 12.08
N VAL A 217 -8.25 0.55 11.82
CA VAL A 217 -9.24 1.50 12.35
C VAL A 217 -9.34 1.39 13.86
N GLU A 218 -9.26 0.20 14.46
CA GLU A 218 -9.28 0.02 15.92
C GLU A 218 -8.07 0.65 16.62
N MET A 219 -6.90 0.64 15.97
CA MET A 219 -5.63 1.19 16.50
C MET A 219 -5.45 2.70 16.31
N ALA A 220 -6.23 3.31 15.41
CA ALA A 220 -6.20 4.73 15.05
C ALA A 220 -6.87 5.59 16.13
#